data_AF-D9SFM7-F1
#
_entry.id   AF-D9SFM7-F1
#
_cell.length_a   1.000
_cell.length_b   1.000
_cell.length_c   1.000
_cell.angle_alpha   90.00
_cell.angle_beta   90.00
_cell.angle_gamma   90.00
#
_symmetry.space_group_name_H-M   'P 1'
#
loop_
_entity.id
_entity.type
_entity.pdbx_description
1 polymer ?
#
loop_
_entity_poly.entity_id
_entity_poly.type
_entity_poly.pdbx_seq_one_letter_code
_entity_poly.pdbx_strand_id
1 'polypeptide(L)'
;MNRYRIYLVSAVAILILVSAAMLWIGSERYYPQVNVAFPDHSELVFIDVPWTSEQKCRDANNKVAGAIGKNCSQCQLRNSCARQINLAWQSALAGQPIKTYVVHSGTLRILVNAGNDSKQTCIVMAEQITLDKKQTARCVFPL
;
A
#
# COMPACT_ATOMS: atom_id res chain seq x y z
N MET A 1 20.81 29.30 44.54
CA MET A 1 19.46 29.14 43.92
C MET A 1 19.46 29.02 42.39
N ASN A 2 20.54 29.32 41.66
CA ASN A 2 20.50 29.38 40.18
C ASN A 2 20.70 28.02 39.45
N ARG A 3 21.36 27.05 40.07
CA ARG A 3 21.65 25.74 39.43
C ARG A 3 20.41 24.87 39.25
N TYR A 4 19.53 24.82 40.25
CA TYR A 4 18.29 24.03 40.18
C TYR A 4 17.33 24.47 39.06
N ARG A 5 17.23 25.78 38.80
CA ARG A 5 16.44 26.30 37.66
C ARG A 5 17.02 25.87 36.31
N ILE A 6 18.35 25.87 36.16
CA ILE A 6 19.00 25.45 34.92
C ILE A 6 18.78 23.95 34.68
N TYR A 7 18.95 23.10 35.70
CA TYR A 7 18.69 21.65 35.57
C TYR A 7 17.24 21.33 35.24
N LEU A 8 16.29 22.07 35.82
CA LEU A 8 14.86 21.85 35.59
C LEU A 8 14.45 22.27 34.17
N VAL A 9 14.98 23.38 33.66
CA VAL A 9 14.77 23.81 32.27
C VAL A 9 15.40 22.83 31.29
N SER A 10 16.61 22.33 31.56
CA SER A 10 17.27 21.32 30.71
C SER A 10 16.53 19.99 30.70
N ALA A 11 16.03 19.52 31.86
CA ALA A 11 15.28 18.27 31.95
C ALA A 11 13.97 18.33 31.16
N VAL A 12 13.24 19.45 31.24
CA VAL A 12 12.01 19.67 30.47
C VAL A 12 12.31 19.75 28.98
N ALA A 13 13.38 20.44 28.56
CA ALA A 13 13.78 20.51 27.16
C ALA A 13 14.14 19.13 26.58
N ILE A 14 14.86 18.29 27.35
CA ILE A 14 15.18 16.92 26.95
C ILE A 14 13.92 16.08 26.81
N LEU A 15 12.98 16.16 27.76
CA LEU A 15 11.71 15.44 27.68
C LEU A 15 10.90 15.83 26.43
N ILE A 16 10.83 17.12 26.10
CA ILE A 16 10.15 17.61 24.89
C ILE A 16 10.82 17.06 23.62
N LEU A 17 12.15 17.08 23.55
CA LEU A 17 12.90 16.58 22.39
C LEU A 17 12.72 15.07 22.20
N VAL A 18 12.75 14.28 23.26
CA VAL A 18 12.50 12.82 23.18
C VAL A 18 11.06 12.53 22.77
N SER A 19 10.09 13.28 23.31
CA SER A 19 8.68 13.13 22.94
C SER A 19 8.43 13.46 21.46
N ALA A 20 9.02 14.56 20.98
CA ALA A 20 8.94 14.96 19.58
C ALA A 20 9.61 13.93 18.65
N ALA A 21 10.76 13.39 19.05
CA ALA A 21 11.45 12.34 18.29
C ALA A 21 10.62 11.05 18.19
N MET A 22 9.97 10.63 19.29
CA MET A 22 9.10 9.45 19.27
C MET A 22 7.85 9.65 18.39
N LEU A 23 7.25 10.84 18.40
CA LEU A 23 6.14 11.19 17.50
C LEU A 23 6.58 11.18 16.03
N TRP A 24 7.80 11.62 15.75
CA TRP A 24 8.39 11.58 14.41
C TRP A 24 8.66 10.16 13.93
N ILE A 25 9.25 9.31 14.76
CA ILE A 25 9.54 7.90 14.43
C ILE A 25 8.23 7.11 14.19
N GLY A 26 7.14 7.45 14.91
CA GLY A 26 5.81 6.87 14.68
C GLY A 26 5.09 7.37 13.42
N SER A 27 5.64 8.38 12.74
CA SER A 27 5.03 9.00 11.55
C SER A 27 5.42 8.34 10.23
N GLU A 28 6.52 7.58 10.20
CA GLU A 28 6.95 6.93 8.97
C GLU A 28 5.95 5.83 8.56
N ARG A 29 5.37 6.01 7.38
CA ARG A 29 4.39 5.10 6.78
C ARG A 29 4.99 4.49 5.53
N TYR A 30 4.96 3.16 5.47
CA TYR A 30 5.46 2.36 4.36
C TYR A 30 4.29 1.70 3.66
N TYR A 31 3.96 2.17 2.47
CA TYR A 31 2.91 1.60 1.63
C TYR A 31 3.48 0.41 0.86
N PRO A 32 2.96 -0.81 1.08
CA PRO A 32 3.33 -1.96 0.28
C PRO A 32 2.74 -1.79 -1.11
N GLN A 33 3.61 -1.81 -2.11
CA GLN A 33 3.25 -1.69 -3.51
C GLN A 33 3.95 -2.79 -4.32
N VAL A 34 3.19 -3.52 -5.12
CA VAL A 34 3.71 -4.48 -6.10
C VAL A 34 3.12 -4.15 -7.46
N ASN A 35 3.99 -3.78 -8.39
CA ASN A 35 3.63 -3.61 -9.80
C ASN A 35 3.96 -4.89 -10.55
N VAL A 36 3.01 -5.34 -11.36
CA VAL A 36 3.12 -6.53 -12.20
C VAL A 36 2.86 -6.09 -13.62
N ALA A 37 3.88 -6.20 -14.47
CA ALA A 37 3.71 -6.03 -15.90
C ALA A 37 3.68 -7.42 -16.55
N PHE A 38 2.63 -7.67 -17.32
CA PHE A 38 2.40 -8.90 -18.05
C PHE A 38 2.98 -8.82 -19.47
N PRO A 39 3.22 -9.96 -20.14
CA PRO A 39 3.77 -9.98 -21.50
C PRO A 39 2.90 -9.29 -22.55
N ASP A 40 1.59 -9.21 -22.31
CA ASP A 40 0.60 -8.55 -23.16
C ASP A 40 0.52 -7.03 -22.94
N HIS A 41 1.49 -6.46 -22.21
CA HIS A 41 1.53 -5.05 -21.79
C HIS A 41 0.43 -4.64 -20.80
N SER A 42 -0.35 -5.60 -20.27
CA SER A 42 -1.24 -5.30 -19.16
C SER A 42 -0.44 -5.11 -17.87
N GLU A 43 -0.97 -4.27 -16.98
CA GLU A 43 -0.36 -3.94 -15.71
C GLU A 43 -1.36 -4.10 -14.58
N LEU A 44 -0.91 -4.74 -13.50
CA LEU A 44 -1.61 -4.77 -12.23
C LEU A 44 -0.76 -4.09 -11.16
N VAL A 45 -1.39 -3.22 -10.37
CA VAL A 45 -0.72 -2.56 -9.25
C VAL A 45 -1.46 -2.91 -7.97
N PHE A 46 -0.78 -3.63 -7.07
CA PHE A 46 -1.29 -4.03 -5.78
C PHE A 46 -0.82 -3.04 -4.74
N ILE A 47 -1.75 -2.46 -3.97
CA ILE A 47 -1.48 -1.46 -2.94
C ILE A 47 -2.31 -1.79 -1.71
N ASP A 48 -1.70 -1.76 -0.53
CA ASP A 48 -2.39 -1.97 0.74
C ASP A 48 -2.20 -0.76 1.68
N VAL A 49 -2.89 -0.80 2.83
CA VAL A 49 -2.72 0.19 3.89
C VAL A 49 -1.28 0.26 4.38
N PRO A 50 -0.81 1.45 4.81
CA PRO A 50 0.58 1.63 5.21
C PRO A 50 0.91 0.90 6.50
N TRP A 51 2.16 0.43 6.58
CA TRP A 51 2.77 -0.12 7.78
C TRP A 51 3.69 0.89 8.44
N THR A 52 3.84 0.80 9.76
CA THR A 52 4.83 1.58 10.53
C THR A 52 6.22 0.94 10.53
N SER A 53 6.35 -0.26 9.98
CA SER A 53 7.61 -1.01 9.87
C SER A 53 7.90 -1.33 8.42
N GLU A 54 9.07 -0.92 7.94
CA GLU A 54 9.54 -1.25 6.60
C GLU A 54 9.64 -2.77 6.39
N GLN A 55 10.04 -3.53 7.43
CA GLN A 55 10.11 -4.98 7.34
C GLN A 55 8.73 -5.60 7.11
N LYS A 56 7.70 -5.15 7.84
CA LYS A 56 6.33 -5.63 7.62
C LYS A 56 5.82 -5.30 6.22
N CYS A 57 6.19 -4.12 5.70
CA CYS A 57 5.90 -3.77 4.32
C CYS A 57 6.59 -4.72 3.32
N ARG A 58 7.88 -5.01 3.50
CA ARG A 58 8.62 -5.96 2.65
C ARG A 58 8.01 -7.36 2.70
N ASP A 59 7.63 -7.83 3.88
CA ASP A 59 6.98 -9.13 4.06
C ASP A 59 5.61 -9.19 3.34
N ALA A 60 4.84 -8.10 3.40
CA ALA A 60 3.57 -7.99 2.66
C ALA A 60 3.79 -8.04 1.14
N ASN A 61 4.76 -7.27 0.62
CA ASN A 61 5.13 -7.30 -0.79
C ASN A 61 5.58 -8.69 -1.24
N ASN A 62 6.43 -9.34 -0.45
CA ASN A 62 6.95 -10.67 -0.78
C ASN A 62 5.84 -11.73 -0.84
N LYS A 63 4.80 -11.62 -0.01
CA LYS A 63 3.63 -12.52 -0.10
C LYS A 63 2.90 -12.36 -1.43
N VAL A 64 2.67 -11.12 -1.87
CA VAL A 64 1.98 -10.84 -3.14
C VAL A 64 2.86 -11.25 -4.32
N ALA A 65 4.08 -10.72 -4.38
CA ALA A 65 5.03 -11.00 -5.46
C ALA A 65 5.37 -12.49 -5.56
N GLY A 66 5.52 -13.19 -4.43
CA GLY A 66 5.77 -14.62 -4.39
C GLY A 66 4.59 -15.44 -4.92
N ALA A 67 3.36 -15.03 -4.66
CA ALA A 67 2.18 -15.70 -5.24
C ALA A 67 2.11 -15.49 -6.76
N ILE A 68 2.42 -14.29 -7.23
CA ILE A 68 2.34 -13.96 -8.66
C ILE A 68 3.49 -14.61 -9.43
N GLY A 69 4.72 -14.54 -8.93
CA GLY A 69 5.88 -15.13 -9.59
C GLY A 69 5.81 -16.66 -9.71
N LYS A 70 5.09 -17.34 -8.81
CA LYS A 70 4.82 -18.78 -8.92
C LYS A 70 3.85 -19.13 -10.05
N ASN A 71 2.89 -18.25 -10.34
CA ASN A 71 1.85 -18.47 -11.34
C ASN A 71 2.16 -17.80 -12.69
N CYS A 72 3.09 -16.85 -12.73
CA CYS A 72 3.50 -16.14 -13.92
C CYS A 72 5.02 -15.86 -13.90
N SER A 73 5.81 -16.79 -14.45
CA SER A 73 7.27 -16.66 -14.55
C SER A 73 7.71 -15.60 -15.57
N GLN A 74 6.84 -15.25 -16.51
CA GLN A 74 7.09 -14.25 -17.55
C GLN A 74 6.70 -12.83 -17.12
N CYS A 75 6.03 -12.67 -15.97
CA CYS A 75 5.63 -11.38 -15.46
C CYS A 75 6.83 -10.63 -14.88
N GLN A 76 6.95 -9.34 -15.22
CA GLN A 76 7.93 -8.47 -14.58
C GLN A 76 7.36 -7.92 -13.28
N LEU A 77 7.97 -8.30 -12.17
CA LEU A 77 7.56 -7.87 -10.83
C LEU A 77 8.46 -6.75 -10.33
N ARG A 78 7.87 -5.66 -9.85
CA ARG A 78 8.57 -4.58 -9.15
C ARG A 78 7.91 -4.32 -7.81
N ASN A 79 8.65 -4.58 -6.74
CA ASN A 79 8.17 -4.40 -5.37
C ASN A 79 8.78 -3.14 -4.78
N SER A 80 7.97 -2.34 -4.08
CA SER A 80 8.46 -1.16 -3.37
C SER A 80 7.72 -0.94 -2.06
N CYS A 81 8.45 -0.44 -1.07
CA CYS A 81 7.88 0.08 0.17
C CYS A 81 7.89 1.59 0.12
N ALA A 82 6.91 2.14 -0.60
CA ALA A 82 6.88 3.56 -0.89
C ALA A 82 6.55 4.34 0.39
N ARG A 83 7.33 5.38 0.71
CA ARG A 83 7.00 6.31 1.81
C ARG A 83 5.87 7.26 1.43
N GLN A 84 5.71 7.49 0.12
CA GLN A 84 4.64 8.26 -0.48
C GLN A 84 4.17 7.50 -1.72
N ILE A 85 2.86 7.37 -1.86
CA ILE A 85 2.21 6.80 -3.04
C ILE A 85 1.55 7.91 -3.86
N ASN A 86 1.36 7.66 -5.16
CA ASN A 86 0.66 8.56 -6.06
C ASN A 86 -0.71 8.96 -5.47
N LEU A 87 -1.13 10.22 -5.66
CA LEU A 87 -2.44 10.72 -5.24
C LEU A 87 -3.60 9.83 -5.71
N ALA A 88 -3.55 9.32 -6.94
CA ALA A 88 -4.56 8.38 -7.43
C ALA A 88 -4.66 7.12 -6.56
N TRP A 89 -3.54 6.64 -6.02
CA TRP A 89 -3.47 5.46 -5.17
C TRP A 89 -3.95 5.76 -3.76
N GLN A 90 -3.67 6.96 -3.26
CA GLN A 90 -4.24 7.45 -2.01
C GLN A 90 -5.76 7.53 -2.10
N SER A 91 -6.29 8.07 -3.20
CA SER A 91 -7.73 8.12 -3.47
C SER A 91 -8.33 6.71 -3.53
N ALA A 92 -7.67 5.74 -4.18
CA ALA A 92 -8.11 4.35 -4.22
C ALA A 92 -8.19 3.72 -2.82
N LEU A 93 -7.18 3.94 -1.98
CA LEU A 93 -7.18 3.47 -0.58
C LEU A 93 -8.28 4.15 0.24
N ALA A 94 -8.48 5.45 0.05
CA ALA A 94 -9.52 6.24 0.70
C ALA A 94 -10.94 5.95 0.18
N GLY A 95 -11.08 5.10 -0.85
CA GLY A 95 -12.37 4.78 -1.46
C GLY A 95 -12.99 5.93 -2.26
N GLN A 96 -12.19 6.92 -2.64
CA GLN A 96 -12.60 8.01 -3.51
C GLN A 96 -12.69 7.56 -4.97
N PRO A 97 -13.45 8.28 -5.81
CA PRO A 97 -13.49 8.03 -7.24
C PRO A 97 -12.11 8.14 -7.88
N ILE A 98 -11.77 7.19 -8.76
CA ILE A 98 -10.51 7.22 -9.51
C ILE A 98 -10.77 6.94 -11.00
N LYS A 99 -9.88 7.41 -11.87
CA LYS A 99 -10.02 7.26 -13.35
C LYS A 99 -9.53 5.91 -13.89
N THR A 100 -9.53 4.87 -13.07
CA THR A 100 -9.14 3.51 -13.50
C THR A 100 -9.94 2.45 -12.75
N TYR A 101 -9.94 1.23 -13.27
CA TYR A 101 -10.63 0.09 -12.68
C TYR A 101 -9.86 -0.43 -11.47
N VAL A 102 -10.55 -0.64 -10.35
CA VAL A 102 -9.92 -1.08 -9.10
C VAL A 102 -10.70 -2.22 -8.48
N VAL A 103 -10.01 -3.30 -8.14
CA VAL A 103 -10.56 -4.33 -7.27
C VAL A 103 -10.32 -3.94 -5.82
N HIS A 104 -11.40 -3.83 -5.05
CA HIS A 104 -11.36 -3.61 -3.61
C HIS A 104 -11.55 -4.94 -2.90
N SER A 105 -10.58 -5.36 -2.09
CA SER A 105 -10.69 -6.56 -1.23
C SER A 105 -10.12 -6.28 0.16
N GLY A 106 -11.00 -6.06 1.15
CA GLY A 106 -10.59 -5.56 2.47
C GLY A 106 -9.82 -4.24 2.37
N THR A 107 -8.57 -4.23 2.83
CA THR A 107 -7.65 -3.07 2.75
C THR A 107 -6.86 -3.03 1.44
N LEU A 108 -6.76 -4.17 0.74
CA LEU A 108 -6.05 -4.29 -0.53
C LEU A 108 -6.81 -3.59 -1.65
N ARG A 109 -6.07 -2.86 -2.49
CA ARG A 109 -6.51 -2.25 -3.74
C ARG A 109 -5.67 -2.81 -4.86
N ILE A 110 -6.32 -3.31 -5.90
CA ILE A 110 -5.64 -3.83 -7.09
C ILE A 110 -6.12 -3.01 -8.26
N LEU A 111 -5.22 -2.26 -8.86
CA LEU A 111 -5.53 -1.46 -10.02
C LEU A 111 -5.29 -2.29 -11.26
N VAL A 112 -6.22 -2.16 -12.21
CA VAL A 112 -6.26 -2.98 -13.40
C VAL A 112 -6.09 -2.08 -14.61
N ASN A 113 -4.97 -2.26 -15.31
CA ASN A 113 -4.69 -1.60 -16.58
C ASN A 113 -4.44 -2.67 -17.65
N ALA A 114 -5.50 -3.12 -18.31
CA ALA A 114 -5.47 -4.14 -19.36
C ALA A 114 -6.07 -3.61 -20.67
N GLY A 115 -5.90 -2.32 -20.96
CA GLY A 115 -6.49 -1.68 -22.14
C GLY A 115 -8.02 -1.84 -22.19
N ASN A 116 -8.53 -2.32 -23.33
CA ASN A 116 -9.97 -2.55 -23.54
C ASN A 116 -10.57 -3.60 -22.59
N ASP A 117 -9.74 -4.52 -22.09
CA ASP A 117 -10.19 -5.62 -21.23
C ASP A 117 -10.19 -5.25 -19.74
N SER A 118 -9.76 -4.04 -19.38
CA SER A 118 -9.64 -3.60 -17.97
C SER A 118 -10.92 -3.79 -17.17
N LYS A 119 -12.08 -3.54 -17.79
CA LYS A 119 -13.40 -3.75 -17.17
C LYS A 119 -13.63 -5.22 -16.83
N GLN A 120 -13.44 -6.09 -17.81
CA GLN A 120 -13.69 -7.52 -17.67
C GLN A 120 -12.69 -8.15 -16.69
N THR A 121 -11.41 -7.81 -16.81
CA THR A 121 -10.35 -8.26 -15.91
C THR A 121 -10.64 -7.87 -14.46
N CYS A 122 -11.10 -6.63 -14.22
CA CYS A 122 -11.48 -6.18 -12.88
C CYS A 122 -12.65 -6.98 -12.29
N ILE A 123 -13.69 -7.27 -13.08
CA ILE A 123 -14.83 -8.09 -12.65
C ILE A 123 -14.36 -9.51 -12.30
N VAL A 124 -13.67 -10.17 -13.23
CA VAL A 124 -13.20 -11.56 -13.06
C VAL A 124 -12.26 -11.69 -11.85
N MET A 125 -11.34 -10.75 -11.66
CA MET A 125 -10.46 -10.75 -10.49
C MET A 125 -11.24 -10.59 -9.18
N ALA A 126 -12.24 -9.71 -9.14
CA ALA A 126 -13.07 -9.53 -7.94
C ALA A 126 -13.88 -10.80 -7.62
N GLU A 127 -14.45 -11.45 -8.63
CA GLU A 127 -15.16 -12.72 -8.48
C GLU A 127 -14.24 -13.81 -7.97
N GLN A 128 -13.06 -13.97 -8.58
CA GLN A 128 -12.10 -15.00 -8.21
C GLN A 128 -11.57 -14.82 -6.79
N ILE A 129 -11.30 -13.59 -6.35
CA ILE A 129 -10.90 -13.32 -4.96
C ILE A 129 -12.06 -13.68 -3.99
N THR A 130 -13.30 -13.37 -4.38
CA THR A 130 -14.48 -13.68 -3.56
C THR A 130 -14.67 -15.18 -3.38
N LEU A 131 -14.47 -15.95 -4.46
CA LEU A 131 -14.60 -17.40 -4.47
C LEU A 131 -13.44 -18.09 -3.72
N ASP A 132 -12.19 -17.74 -4.05
CA ASP A 132 -11.02 -18.46 -3.57
C ASP A 132 -10.63 -18.09 -2.13
N LYS A 133 -10.77 -16.82 -1.75
CA LYS A 133 -10.31 -16.34 -0.43
C LYS A 133 -11.41 -16.21 0.60
N LYS A 134 -12.66 -16.52 0.24
CA LYS A 134 -13.85 -16.23 1.06
C LYS A 134 -13.87 -14.79 1.58
N GLN A 135 -13.27 -13.87 0.82
CA GLN A 135 -13.11 -12.48 1.19
C GLN A 135 -13.89 -11.65 0.17
N THR A 136 -14.84 -10.85 0.63
CA THR A 136 -15.63 -10.00 -0.26
C THR A 136 -14.72 -9.08 -1.05
N ALA A 137 -14.72 -9.24 -2.37
CA ALA A 137 -14.05 -8.35 -3.30
C ALA A 137 -15.06 -7.79 -4.29
N ARG A 138 -14.83 -6.55 -4.75
CA ARG A 138 -15.67 -5.89 -5.74
C ARG A 138 -14.84 -5.10 -6.73
N CYS A 139 -15.26 -5.11 -7.99
CA CYS A 139 -14.73 -4.19 -8.98
C CYS A 139 -15.38 -2.81 -8.81
N VAL A 140 -14.55 -1.78 -8.75
CA VAL A 140 -14.94 -0.36 -8.72
C VAL A 140 -14.60 0.21 -10.09
N PHE A 141 -15.61 0.80 -10.72
CA PHE A 141 -15.52 1.38 -12.04
C PHE A 141 -15.09 2.85 -11.95
N PRO A 142 -14.33 3.34 -12.95
CA PRO A 142 -14.04 4.75 -13.04
C PRO A 142 -15.32 5.57 -13.22
N LEU A 143 -15.41 6.72 -12.56
CA LEU A 143 -16.46 7.73 -12.76
C LEU A 143 -16.10 8.67 -13.91
#